data_AF-A0A6A6VP53-F1
#
_entry.id   AF-A0A6A6VP53-F1
#
_cell.length_a   1.000
_cell.length_b   1.000
_cell.length_c   1.000
_cell.angle_alpha   90.00
_cell.angle_beta   90.00
_cell.angle_gamma   90.00
#
_symmetry.space_group_name_H-M   'P 1'
#
loop_
_entity.id
_entity.type
_entity.pdbx_description
1 polymer ?
#
loop_
_entity_poly.entity_id
_entity_poly.type
_entity_poly.pdbx_seq_one_letter_code
_entity_poly.pdbx_strand_id
1 'polypeptide(L)'
;MTENPHDEKQLAYLQLWTFCLRRFTDVTNFTPRKELGHPKPPLSRSNQAVICKLARMAFDLGFRIEFIEEAITEDPMDLLACHLVEGSEILRLKIPENEWRNIAAILRKSGAGTGSVPDAPIFTDQGRLGSERRCGRPFERDYEAEKTSLYLPPLMAQMRKHHAISDGENITSLYVKLDFLKTFFDGLDINVKFLDQTENMQVDSGDLTELQNDLEARFATSLREEQSKCLALTQKIQDMEQAHHNKLQNEKLEKAALNSDIEILQQQSAAQAST
;
A
#
# COMPACT_ATOMS: atom_id res chain seq x y z
N MET A 1 18.71 -13.03 -27.28
CA MET A 1 20.01 -13.56 -26.83
C MET A 1 21.07 -12.60 -27.29
N THR A 2 21.80 -11.99 -26.36
CA THR A 2 23.04 -11.25 -26.65
C THR A 2 24.13 -12.27 -26.96
N GLU A 3 24.90 -12.08 -28.02
CA GLU A 3 25.94 -13.05 -28.43
C GLU A 3 27.14 -13.08 -27.44
N ASN A 4 27.15 -12.18 -26.45
CA ASN A 4 28.22 -12.02 -25.48
C ASN A 4 27.76 -12.34 -24.04
N PRO A 5 28.34 -13.37 -23.39
CA PRO A 5 28.05 -13.72 -21.99
C PRO A 5 28.38 -12.60 -20.98
N HIS A 6 29.21 -11.62 -21.38
CA HIS A 6 29.48 -10.44 -20.55
C HIS A 6 28.25 -9.53 -20.45
N ASP A 7 27.55 -9.32 -21.57
CA ASP A 7 26.38 -8.44 -21.65
C ASP A 7 25.20 -9.04 -20.87
N GLU A 8 25.06 -10.37 -20.86
CA GLU A 8 24.04 -11.06 -20.05
C GLU A 8 24.25 -10.82 -18.55
N LYS A 9 25.51 -10.89 -18.09
CA LYS A 9 25.85 -10.61 -16.69
C LYS A 9 25.61 -9.14 -16.34
N GLN A 10 26.03 -8.23 -17.21
CA GLN A 10 25.80 -6.80 -17.01
C GLN A 10 24.30 -6.47 -16.95
N LEU A 11 23.49 -7.07 -17.82
CA LEU A 11 22.04 -6.93 -17.78
C LEU A 11 21.45 -7.45 -16.47
N ALA A 12 21.89 -8.61 -16.00
CA ALA A 12 21.44 -9.19 -14.75
C ALA A 12 21.73 -8.25 -13.56
N TYR A 13 22.95 -7.70 -13.49
CA TYR A 13 23.28 -6.70 -12.47
C TYR A 13 22.44 -5.42 -12.61
N LEU A 14 22.24 -4.92 -13.83
CA LEU A 14 21.41 -3.74 -14.06
C LEU A 14 19.96 -3.96 -13.63
N GLN A 15 19.39 -5.14 -13.88
CA GLN A 15 18.05 -5.51 -13.42
C GLN A 15 17.94 -5.47 -11.90
N LEU A 16 18.90 -6.07 -11.20
CA LEU A 16 18.92 -6.07 -9.74
C LEU A 16 19.11 -4.67 -9.16
N TRP A 17 20.02 -3.88 -9.74
CA TRP A 17 20.28 -2.52 -9.28
C TRP A 17 19.07 -1.61 -9.47
N THR A 18 18.43 -1.67 -10.64
CA THR A 18 17.24 -0.88 -10.94
C THR A 18 16.02 -1.34 -10.12
N PHE A 19 15.91 -2.63 -9.80
CA PHE A 19 14.92 -3.11 -8.84
C PHE A 19 15.14 -2.45 -7.47
N CYS A 20 16.37 -2.56 -6.93
CA CYS A 20 16.72 -1.98 -5.64
C CYS A 20 16.53 -0.47 -5.59
N LEU A 21 16.93 0.28 -6.63
CA LEU A 21 16.77 1.74 -6.68
C LEU A 21 15.30 2.16 -6.65
N ARG A 22 14.41 1.41 -7.32
CA ARG A 22 12.97 1.68 -7.34
C ARG A 22 12.27 1.34 -6.04
N ARG A 23 12.82 0.40 -5.28
CA ARG A 23 12.18 -0.24 -4.12
C ARG A 23 13.04 -0.12 -2.86
N PHE A 24 13.97 0.83 -2.78
CA PHE A 24 14.93 0.88 -1.68
C PHE A 24 14.24 1.04 -0.32
N THR A 25 13.10 1.72 -0.29
CA THR A 25 12.24 1.88 0.90
C THR A 25 11.55 0.59 1.31
N ASP A 26 11.38 -0.35 0.38
CA ASP A 26 10.76 -1.66 0.62
C ASP A 26 11.81 -2.73 0.96
N VAL A 27 13.06 -2.58 0.51
CA VAL A 27 14.14 -3.58 0.74
C VAL A 27 15.14 -3.17 1.82
N THR A 28 15.05 -1.94 2.34
CA THR A 28 15.95 -1.44 3.40
C THR A 28 15.18 -0.66 4.46
N ASN A 29 15.83 -0.41 5.61
CA ASN A 29 15.31 0.47 6.65
C ASN A 29 15.58 1.98 6.38
N PHE A 30 16.00 2.33 5.16
CA PHE A 30 16.24 3.72 4.78
C PHE A 30 14.98 4.36 4.21
N THR A 31 14.72 5.61 4.61
CA THR A 31 13.63 6.41 4.07
C THR A 31 14.16 7.56 3.21
N PRO A 32 13.38 8.07 2.23
CA PRO A 32 13.72 9.30 1.54
C PRO A 32 13.87 10.48 2.51
N ARG A 33 14.53 11.54 2.06
CA ARG A 33 14.58 12.80 2.82
C ARG A 33 13.19 13.45 2.80
N LYS A 34 12.83 14.06 3.92
CA LYS A 34 11.62 14.86 4.03
C LYS A 34 11.67 16.08 3.12
N GLU A 35 10.53 16.46 2.59
CA GLU A 35 10.33 17.74 1.93
C GLU A 35 10.18 18.88 2.95
N LEU A 36 10.51 20.11 2.55
CA LEU A 36 10.33 21.28 3.42
C LEU A 36 8.83 21.52 3.65
N GLY A 37 8.39 21.57 4.91
CA GLY A 37 6.99 21.74 5.27
C GLY A 37 6.13 20.48 5.18
N HIS A 38 6.71 19.33 4.84
CA HIS A 38 6.00 18.04 4.79
C HIS A 38 6.30 17.16 6.00
N PRO A 39 5.40 16.21 6.32
CA PRO A 39 5.69 15.19 7.33
C PRO A 39 6.94 14.39 6.97
N LYS A 40 7.60 13.83 7.99
CA LYS A 40 8.72 12.92 7.77
C LYS A 40 8.19 11.65 7.09
N PRO A 41 8.84 11.16 6.01
CA PRO A 41 8.45 9.92 5.37
C PRO A 41 8.39 8.78 6.41
N PRO A 42 7.34 7.96 6.39
CA PRO A 42 7.19 6.88 7.36
C PRO A 42 8.36 5.90 7.22
N LEU A 43 8.84 5.40 8.35
CA LEU A 43 9.75 4.26 8.35
C LEU A 43 8.95 3.04 7.92
N SER A 44 9.11 2.65 6.65
CA SER A 44 8.62 1.37 6.18
C SER A 44 9.51 0.28 6.78
N ARG A 45 8.90 -0.75 7.37
CA ARG A 45 9.64 -1.99 7.65
C ARG A 45 9.92 -2.65 6.30
N SER A 46 11.08 -3.28 6.16
CA SER A 46 11.39 -4.08 4.98
C SER A 46 10.23 -5.02 4.66
N ASN A 47 9.77 -4.96 3.42
CA ASN A 47 8.63 -5.73 2.94
C ASN A 47 9.13 -7.09 2.45
N GLN A 48 8.81 -8.15 3.19
CA GLN A 48 9.29 -9.50 2.85
C GLN A 48 8.80 -10.02 1.52
N ALA A 49 7.61 -9.62 1.07
CA ALA A 49 7.17 -9.98 -0.27
C ALA A 49 8.05 -9.34 -1.36
N VAL A 50 8.54 -8.10 -1.15
CA VAL A 50 9.45 -7.43 -2.08
C VAL A 50 10.84 -8.05 -2.03
N ILE A 51 11.32 -8.43 -0.85
CA ILE A 51 12.60 -9.13 -0.68
C ILE A 51 12.57 -10.51 -1.34
N CYS A 52 11.50 -11.28 -1.16
CA CYS A 52 11.37 -12.58 -1.83
C CYS A 52 11.24 -12.43 -3.36
N LYS A 53 10.59 -11.36 -3.86
CA LYS A 53 10.60 -11.03 -5.29
C LYS A 53 12.01 -10.72 -5.81
N LEU A 54 12.81 -9.97 -5.05
CA LEU A 54 14.21 -9.70 -5.40
C LEU A 54 15.04 -10.98 -5.39
N ALA A 55 14.89 -11.82 -4.37
CA ALA A 55 15.60 -13.09 -4.26
C ALA A 55 15.26 -14.00 -5.44
N ARG A 56 13.97 -14.13 -5.79
CA ARG A 56 13.52 -14.93 -6.93
C ARG A 56 14.05 -14.40 -8.25
N MET A 57 14.01 -13.09 -8.47
CA MET A 57 14.62 -12.44 -9.63
C MET A 57 16.12 -12.73 -9.72
N ALA A 58 16.86 -12.62 -8.62
CA ALA A 58 18.28 -12.93 -8.59
C ALA A 58 18.54 -14.42 -8.88
N PHE A 59 17.72 -15.32 -8.35
CA PHE A 59 17.81 -16.75 -8.65
C PHE A 59 17.58 -17.04 -10.15
N ASP A 60 16.54 -16.46 -10.74
CA ASP A 60 16.21 -16.61 -12.15
C ASP A 60 17.32 -16.06 -13.07
N LEU A 61 18.04 -15.04 -12.61
CA LEU A 61 19.21 -14.47 -13.27
C LEU A 61 20.51 -15.27 -13.07
N GLY A 62 20.46 -16.39 -12.34
CA GLY A 62 21.61 -17.29 -12.16
C GLY A 62 22.45 -17.02 -10.91
N PHE A 63 22.04 -16.11 -10.02
CA PHE A 63 22.70 -15.94 -8.73
C PHE A 63 22.37 -17.13 -7.82
N ARG A 64 23.39 -17.70 -7.17
CA ARG A 64 23.28 -18.84 -6.26
C ARG A 64 24.01 -18.48 -4.97
N ILE A 65 23.24 -18.07 -3.98
CA ILE A 65 23.73 -17.65 -2.66
C ILE A 65 22.75 -18.23 -1.64
N GLU A 66 23.24 -18.76 -0.53
CA GLU A 66 22.43 -19.43 0.50
C GLU A 66 21.19 -18.63 0.91
N PHE A 67 21.36 -17.33 1.14
CA PHE A 67 20.26 -16.41 1.47
C PHE A 67 19.16 -16.36 0.39
N ILE A 68 19.53 -16.40 -0.90
CA ILE A 68 18.56 -16.41 -2.00
C ILE A 68 17.82 -17.74 -2.02
N GLU A 69 18.55 -18.84 -1.85
CA GLU A 69 17.98 -20.20 -1.88
C GLU A 69 17.01 -20.43 -0.72
N GLU A 70 17.30 -19.87 0.47
CA GLU A 70 16.37 -19.85 1.60
C GLU A 70 15.14 -18.99 1.30
N ALA A 71 15.33 -17.77 0.78
CA ALA A 71 14.24 -16.82 0.53
C ALA A 71 13.26 -17.24 -0.58
N ILE A 72 13.66 -18.12 -1.52
CA ILE A 72 12.77 -18.63 -2.58
C ILE A 72 11.92 -19.83 -2.14
N THR A 73 12.13 -20.36 -0.93
CA THR A 73 11.28 -21.44 -0.40
C THR A 73 9.85 -20.96 -0.10
N GLU A 74 9.67 -19.66 0.10
CA GLU A 74 8.39 -19.01 0.34
C GLU A 74 7.85 -18.36 -0.94
N ASP A 75 6.53 -18.44 -1.19
CA ASP A 75 5.90 -17.73 -2.31
C ASP A 75 5.70 -16.25 -1.96
N PRO A 76 6.26 -15.29 -2.74
CA PRO A 76 6.11 -13.86 -2.43
C PRO A 76 4.66 -13.38 -2.36
N MET A 77 3.73 -14.02 -3.08
CA MET A 77 2.33 -13.65 -3.04
C MET A 77 1.62 -14.19 -1.80
N ASP A 78 2.05 -15.35 -1.29
CA ASP A 78 1.61 -15.85 0.00
C ASP A 78 2.06 -14.93 1.13
N LEU A 79 3.32 -14.47 1.11
CA LEU A 79 3.82 -13.49 2.07
C LEU A 79 3.10 -12.13 2.00
N LEU A 80 2.81 -11.66 0.78
CA LEU A 80 2.07 -10.42 0.59
C LEU A 80 0.63 -10.54 1.09
N ALA A 81 -0.02 -11.69 0.85
CA ALA A 81 -1.35 -11.98 1.36
C ALA A 81 -1.36 -12.03 2.89
N CYS A 82 -0.39 -12.72 3.51
CA CYS A 82 -0.23 -12.73 4.96
C CYS A 82 -0.04 -11.32 5.52
N HIS A 83 0.85 -10.52 4.93
CA HIS A 83 1.11 -9.16 5.38
C HIS A 83 -0.13 -8.25 5.28
N LEU A 84 -0.92 -8.37 4.21
CA LEU A 84 -2.17 -7.61 4.05
C LEU A 84 -3.22 -7.98 5.10
N VAL A 85 -3.32 -9.27 5.44
CA VAL A 85 -4.26 -9.76 6.46
C VAL A 85 -3.80 -9.34 7.86
N GLU A 86 -2.52 -9.49 8.18
CA GLU A 86 -1.95 -9.10 9.47
C GLU A 86 -2.00 -7.58 9.71
N GLY A 87 -1.79 -6.79 8.65
CA GLY A 87 -1.84 -5.33 8.70
C GLY A 87 -3.26 -4.75 8.83
N SER A 88 -4.30 -5.58 8.73
CA SER A 88 -5.69 -5.15 8.79
C SER A 88 -6.49 -5.93 9.82
N GLU A 89 -6.87 -5.25 10.91
CA GLU A 89 -7.71 -5.80 11.97
C GLU A 89 -9.04 -6.38 11.42
N ILE A 90 -9.59 -5.74 10.40
CA ILE A 90 -10.83 -6.16 9.74
C ILE A 90 -10.62 -7.47 8.98
N LEU A 91 -9.51 -7.58 8.23
CA LEU A 91 -9.23 -8.79 7.45
C LEU A 91 -8.87 -9.96 8.37
N ARG A 92 -8.11 -9.70 9.44
CA ARG A 92 -7.73 -10.72 10.44
C ARG A 92 -8.91 -11.36 11.15
N LEU A 93 -9.98 -10.59 11.42
CA LEU A 93 -11.19 -11.09 12.06
C LEU A 93 -12.14 -11.83 11.11
N LYS A 94 -12.06 -11.55 9.80
CA LYS A 94 -13.03 -12.02 8.81
C LYS A 94 -12.53 -13.13 7.90
N ILE A 95 -11.23 -13.22 7.68
CA ILE A 95 -10.63 -14.17 6.75
C ILE A 95 -10.05 -15.34 7.55
N PRO A 96 -10.58 -16.58 7.37
CA PRO A 96 -9.99 -17.77 7.96
C PRO A 96 -8.51 -17.92 7.59
N GLU A 97 -7.71 -18.49 8.50
CA GLU A 97 -6.25 -18.70 8.38
C GLU A 97 -5.84 -19.62 7.21
N ASN A 98 -6.77 -20.04 6.36
CA ASN A 98 -6.61 -20.89 5.19
C ASN A 98 -7.08 -20.21 3.89
N GLU A 99 -7.68 -19.01 3.96
CA GLU A 99 -8.17 -18.24 2.82
C GLU A 99 -7.17 -17.21 2.27
N TRP A 100 -6.04 -16.95 2.94
CA TRP A 100 -4.96 -16.11 2.40
C TRP A 100 -4.40 -16.65 1.07
N ARG A 101 -4.51 -17.96 0.81
CA ARG A 101 -4.16 -18.55 -0.49
C ARG A 101 -5.04 -18.04 -1.64
N ASN A 102 -6.30 -17.69 -1.37
CA ASN A 102 -7.17 -17.06 -2.37
C ASN A 102 -6.74 -15.62 -2.64
N ILE A 103 -6.37 -14.88 -1.60
CA ILE A 103 -5.78 -13.54 -1.75
C ILE A 103 -4.47 -13.62 -2.54
N ALA A 104 -3.60 -14.58 -2.21
CA ALA A 104 -2.36 -14.80 -2.94
C ALA A 104 -2.62 -15.19 -4.41
N ALA A 105 -3.65 -16.01 -4.68
CA ALA A 105 -4.06 -16.35 -6.04
C ALA A 105 -4.57 -15.12 -6.82
N ILE A 106 -5.35 -14.25 -6.19
CA ILE A 106 -5.78 -12.98 -6.76
C ILE A 106 -4.57 -12.08 -7.06
N LEU A 107 -3.64 -11.96 -6.10
CA LEU A 107 -2.42 -11.15 -6.26
C LEU A 107 -1.49 -11.68 -7.37
N ARG A 108 -1.37 -13.02 -7.52
CA ARG A 108 -0.67 -13.65 -8.64
C ARG A 108 -1.30 -13.26 -9.98
N LYS A 109 -2.63 -13.30 -10.06
CA LYS A 109 -3.38 -12.99 -11.28
C LYS A 109 -3.44 -11.47 -11.58
N SER A 110 -3.41 -10.61 -10.56
CA SER A 110 -3.45 -9.14 -10.70
C SER A 110 -2.08 -8.50 -10.98
N GLY A 111 -0.99 -9.26 -10.81
CA GLY A 111 0.38 -8.80 -11.10
C GLY A 111 0.65 -8.45 -12.57
N ALA A 112 -0.28 -8.78 -13.48
CA ALA A 112 -0.26 -8.45 -14.91
C ALA A 112 -0.85 -7.06 -15.24
N GLY A 113 -1.04 -6.19 -14.24
CA GLY A 113 -1.56 -4.84 -14.44
C GLY A 113 -0.58 -3.96 -15.21
N THR A 114 -1.03 -3.44 -16.35
CA THR A 114 -0.36 -2.42 -17.16
C THR A 114 -0.03 -1.21 -16.29
N GLY A 115 1.25 -1.07 -15.90
CA GLY A 115 1.72 0.16 -15.28
C GLY A 115 1.45 1.32 -16.23
N SER A 116 0.90 2.42 -15.70
CA SER A 116 0.77 3.66 -16.47
C SER A 116 2.14 4.02 -17.06
N VAL A 117 2.15 4.33 -18.36
CA VAL A 117 3.33 4.92 -19.01
C VAL A 117 3.68 6.18 -18.20
N PRO A 118 4.91 6.29 -17.68
CA PRO A 118 5.28 7.43 -16.85
C PRO A 118 5.35 8.71 -17.70
N ASP A 119 5.12 9.85 -17.07
CA ASP A 119 5.47 11.14 -17.67
C ASP A 119 6.94 11.14 -18.14
N ALA A 120 7.25 11.90 -19.19
CA ALA A 120 8.59 11.96 -19.75
C ALA A 120 9.62 12.31 -18.65
N PRO A 121 10.74 11.56 -18.56
CA PRO A 121 11.73 11.78 -17.51
C PRO A 121 12.32 13.18 -17.60
N ILE A 122 12.37 13.87 -16.46
CA ILE A 122 12.96 15.21 -16.34
C ILE A 122 14.43 15.05 -15.94
N PHE A 123 15.34 15.43 -16.83
CA PHE A 123 16.79 15.32 -16.58
C PHE A 123 17.43 16.62 -16.14
N THR A 124 16.85 17.76 -16.51
CA THR A 124 17.37 19.09 -16.20
C THR A 124 16.29 19.95 -15.58
N ASP A 125 16.68 20.86 -14.70
CA ASP A 125 15.81 21.84 -14.05
C ASP A 125 16.20 23.26 -14.50
N GLN A 126 15.19 24.12 -14.65
CA GLN A 126 15.35 25.54 -15.00
C GLN A 126 15.53 26.44 -13.75
N GLY A 127 15.42 25.89 -12.54
CA GLY A 127 15.58 26.59 -11.28
C GLY A 127 16.90 26.28 -10.57
N ARG A 128 17.07 26.83 -9.36
CA ARG A 128 18.22 26.56 -8.48
C ARG A 128 18.01 25.25 -7.70
N LEU A 129 18.01 24.12 -8.39
CA LEU A 129 18.04 22.81 -7.71
C LEU A 129 19.34 22.70 -6.90
N GLY A 130 19.28 22.67 -5.57
CA GLY A 130 20.47 22.57 -4.72
C GLY A 130 21.29 21.31 -4.99
N SER A 131 22.62 21.36 -4.84
CA SER A 131 23.49 20.20 -5.07
C SER A 131 23.15 19.03 -4.12
N GLU A 132 22.63 19.34 -2.93
CA GLU A 132 22.17 18.37 -1.95
C GLU A 132 20.90 17.61 -2.37
N ARG A 133 20.16 18.09 -3.37
CA ARG A 133 19.04 17.35 -3.98
C ARG A 133 19.52 16.32 -5.01
N ARG A 134 20.68 16.51 -5.60
CA ARG A 134 21.17 15.72 -6.75
C ARG A 134 21.86 14.43 -6.31
N CYS A 135 22.50 14.45 -5.15
CA CYS A 135 23.38 13.38 -4.70
C CYS A 135 22.96 12.81 -3.35
N GLY A 136 23.27 11.52 -3.15
CA GLY A 136 23.01 10.80 -1.90
C GLY A 136 21.55 10.35 -1.77
N ARG A 137 20.99 10.51 -0.58
CA ARG A 137 19.63 10.05 -0.28
C ARG A 137 18.60 10.98 -0.94
N PRO A 138 17.71 10.47 -1.81
CA PRO A 138 16.77 11.31 -2.54
C PRO A 138 15.73 11.93 -1.62
N PHE A 139 15.15 13.06 -2.03
CA PHE A 139 13.93 13.57 -1.42
C PHE A 139 12.72 12.75 -1.86
N GLU A 140 11.69 12.70 -1.02
CA GLU A 140 10.52 11.84 -1.25
C GLU A 140 9.83 12.09 -2.60
N ARG A 141 9.62 13.35 -2.98
CA ARG A 141 8.96 13.67 -4.27
C ARG A 141 9.84 13.27 -5.46
N ASP A 142 11.14 13.57 -5.38
CA ASP A 142 12.10 13.21 -6.43
C ASP A 142 12.16 11.67 -6.56
N TYR A 143 12.20 10.94 -5.45
CA TYR A 143 12.16 9.47 -5.46
C TYR A 143 10.89 8.91 -6.11
N GLU A 144 9.72 9.41 -5.71
CA GLU A 144 8.43 8.93 -6.21
C GLU A 144 8.24 9.25 -7.70
N ALA A 145 8.72 10.40 -8.17
CA ALA A 145 8.67 10.78 -9.57
C ALA A 145 9.65 9.97 -10.44
N GLU A 146 10.84 9.65 -9.91
CA GLU A 146 11.91 9.03 -10.69
C GLU A 146 11.80 7.50 -10.78
N LYS A 147 11.17 6.83 -9.82
CA LYS A 147 11.13 5.34 -9.75
C LYS A 147 10.59 4.70 -11.01
N THR A 148 9.68 5.36 -11.70
CA THR A 148 9.05 4.87 -12.94
C THR A 148 9.99 4.95 -14.15
N SER A 149 10.95 5.88 -14.13
CA SER A 149 11.98 6.04 -15.17
C SER A 149 13.11 5.01 -15.05
N LEU A 150 13.18 4.30 -13.92
CA LEU A 150 14.20 3.29 -13.62
C LEU A 150 13.77 1.87 -14.03
N TYR A 151 12.62 1.68 -14.68
CA TYR A 151 12.33 0.39 -15.33
C TYR A 151 13.30 0.18 -16.49
N LEU A 152 13.66 -1.08 -16.78
CA LEU A 152 14.65 -1.38 -17.80
C LEU A 152 14.31 -0.78 -19.18
N PRO A 153 13.09 -0.93 -19.74
CA PRO A 153 12.78 -0.37 -21.05
C PRO A 153 13.00 1.15 -21.14
N PRO A 154 12.40 2.00 -20.26
CA PRO A 154 12.66 3.43 -20.32
C PRO A 154 14.12 3.76 -20.00
N LEU A 155 14.76 3.09 -19.04
CA LEU A 155 16.16 3.34 -18.70
C LEU A 155 17.08 3.08 -19.90
N MET A 156 16.98 1.92 -20.54
CA MET A 156 17.81 1.55 -21.69
C MET A 156 17.57 2.48 -22.88
N ALA A 157 16.33 2.91 -23.11
CA ALA A 157 16.01 3.91 -24.13
C ALA A 157 16.73 5.24 -23.84
N GLN A 158 16.85 5.64 -22.58
CA GLN A 158 17.58 6.86 -22.18
C GLN A 158 19.09 6.66 -22.17
N MET A 159 19.57 5.46 -21.88
CA MET A 159 21.00 5.14 -21.91
C MET A 159 21.57 5.25 -23.33
N ARG A 160 20.83 4.78 -24.34
CA ARG A 160 21.21 4.89 -25.76
C ARG A 160 21.13 6.30 -26.33
N LYS A 161 20.28 7.15 -25.74
CA LYS A 161 20.29 8.57 -26.12
C LYS A 161 21.60 9.16 -25.63
N HIS A 162 22.47 9.56 -26.57
CA HIS A 162 23.51 10.54 -26.28
C HIS A 162 22.79 11.76 -25.73
N HIS A 163 23.02 12.11 -24.47
CA HIS A 163 22.38 13.26 -23.86
C HIS A 163 22.86 14.51 -24.59
N ALA A 164 22.10 14.96 -25.59
CA ALA A 164 22.05 16.38 -25.89
C ALA A 164 21.55 17.01 -24.59
N ILE A 165 22.45 17.71 -23.90
CA ILE A 165 22.17 18.43 -22.67
C ILE A 165 20.96 19.31 -22.98
N SER A 166 19.81 18.94 -22.40
CA SER A 166 18.60 19.74 -22.43
C SER A 166 18.93 21.11 -21.85
N ASP A 167 18.32 22.17 -22.38
CA ASP A 167 18.62 23.60 -22.15
C ASP A 167 18.44 24.10 -20.68
N GLY A 168 18.41 23.21 -19.69
CA GLY A 168 18.29 23.58 -18.28
C GLY A 168 19.64 23.93 -17.64
N GLU A 169 19.62 24.88 -16.71
CA GLU A 169 20.81 25.36 -16.00
C GLU A 169 21.36 24.33 -14.99
N ASN A 170 20.53 23.39 -14.53
CA ASN A 170 20.88 22.43 -13.49
C ASN A 170 20.47 21.00 -13.85
N ILE A 171 21.23 20.01 -13.35
CA ILE A 171 20.91 18.58 -13.51
C ILE A 171 20.08 18.07 -12.32
N THR A 172 19.21 17.11 -12.59
CA THR A 172 18.37 16.41 -11.59
C THR A 172 19.09 15.23 -10.93
N SER A 173 18.55 14.69 -9.85
CA SER A 173 19.00 13.41 -9.27
C SER A 173 18.86 12.24 -10.26
N LEU A 174 17.84 12.24 -11.11
CA LEU A 174 17.66 11.24 -12.15
C LEU A 174 18.83 11.24 -13.15
N TYR A 175 19.28 12.43 -13.57
CA TYR A 175 20.45 12.56 -14.43
C TYR A 175 21.68 11.94 -13.77
N VAL A 176 21.95 12.28 -12.50
CA VAL A 176 23.10 11.75 -11.76
C VAL A 176 23.02 10.22 -11.63
N LYS A 177 21.84 9.66 -11.37
CA LYS A 177 21.64 8.19 -11.33
C LYS A 177 21.90 7.54 -12.68
N LEU A 178 21.43 8.13 -13.77
CA LEU A 178 21.67 7.64 -15.13
C LEU A 178 23.14 7.71 -15.51
N ASP A 179 23.81 8.82 -15.21
CA ASP A 179 25.23 9.01 -15.46
C ASP A 179 26.08 7.99 -14.68
N PHE A 180 25.72 7.75 -13.42
CA PHE A 180 26.30 6.70 -12.61
C PHE A 180 26.09 5.32 -13.25
N LEU A 181 24.84 4.95 -13.59
CA LEU A 181 24.56 3.66 -14.23
C LEU A 181 25.29 3.51 -15.58
N LYS A 182 25.34 4.56 -16.40
CA LYS A 182 26.13 4.58 -17.64
C LYS A 182 27.60 4.29 -17.38
N THR A 183 28.19 4.87 -16.33
CA THR A 183 29.60 4.64 -16.00
C THR A 183 29.90 3.16 -15.68
N PHE A 184 28.95 2.44 -15.05
CA PHE A 184 29.14 1.02 -14.68
C PHE A 184 28.73 0.03 -15.78
N PHE A 185 27.82 0.43 -16.67
CA PHE A 185 27.21 -0.43 -17.68
C PHE A 185 27.40 0.12 -19.10
N ASP A 186 28.48 0.89 -19.32
CA ASP A 186 28.81 1.45 -20.63
C ASP A 186 29.05 0.33 -21.65
N GLY A 187 28.64 0.56 -22.90
CA GLY A 187 28.74 -0.42 -23.97
C GLY A 187 27.71 -1.57 -23.93
N LEU A 188 26.77 -1.57 -22.99
CA LEU A 188 25.70 -2.58 -22.91
C LEU A 188 24.69 -2.40 -24.08
N ASP A 189 24.90 -3.11 -25.19
CA ASP A 189 24.04 -3.07 -26.37
C ASP A 189 23.08 -4.28 -26.44
N ILE A 190 21.90 -4.11 -25.85
CA ILE A 190 20.87 -5.16 -25.82
C ILE A 190 19.71 -4.76 -26.70
N ASN A 191 19.30 -5.63 -27.62
CA ASN A 191 18.11 -5.40 -28.44
C ASN A 191 16.84 -5.45 -27.57
N VAL A 192 16.20 -4.29 -27.33
CA VAL A 192 15.04 -4.14 -26.40
C VAL A 192 13.81 -4.92 -26.84
N LYS A 193 13.76 -5.40 -28.09
CA LYS A 193 12.62 -6.16 -28.64
C LYS A 193 12.24 -7.41 -27.82
N PHE A 194 13.12 -7.89 -26.95
CA PHE A 194 12.88 -9.06 -26.09
C PHE A 194 12.24 -8.74 -24.72
N LEU A 195 12.31 -7.50 -24.23
CA LEU A 195 11.73 -7.14 -22.92
C LEU A 195 10.20 -6.99 -22.96
N ASP A 196 9.62 -6.82 -24.16
CA ASP A 196 8.16 -6.77 -24.38
C ASP A 196 7.47 -8.14 -24.25
N GLN A 197 8.24 -9.24 -24.28
CA GLN A 197 7.67 -10.60 -24.30
C GLN A 197 7.38 -11.14 -22.89
N THR A 198 7.98 -10.59 -21.84
CA THR A 198 7.78 -11.06 -20.46
C THR A 198 6.52 -10.50 -19.78
N GLU A 199 5.82 -9.56 -20.40
CA GLU A 199 4.56 -9.00 -19.85
C GLU A 199 3.29 -9.56 -20.53
N ASN A 200 3.41 -10.40 -21.56
CA ASN A 200 2.28 -10.96 -22.32
C ASN A 200 1.97 -12.43 -22.00
N MET A 201 1.92 -12.79 -20.71
CA MET A 201 1.11 -13.96 -20.32
C MET A 201 -0.35 -13.52 -20.34
N GLN A 202 -1.02 -13.71 -21.49
CA GLN A 202 -2.47 -13.52 -21.60
C GLN A 202 -3.17 -14.49 -20.63
N VAL A 203 -3.64 -13.95 -19.51
CA VAL A 203 -4.56 -14.63 -18.61
C VAL A 203 -5.96 -14.43 -19.16
N ASP A 204 -6.69 -15.53 -19.34
CA ASP A 204 -8.07 -15.54 -19.80
C ASP A 204 -8.96 -14.67 -18.90
N SER A 205 -9.53 -13.60 -19.46
CA SER A 205 -10.22 -12.55 -18.70
C SER A 205 -11.59 -12.97 -18.16
N GLY A 206 -12.12 -14.10 -18.63
CA GLY A 206 -13.42 -14.64 -18.21
C GLY A 206 -13.42 -15.11 -16.75
N ASP A 207 -12.33 -15.72 -16.31
CA ASP A 207 -12.19 -16.29 -14.96
C ASP A 207 -11.95 -15.20 -13.88
N LEU A 208 -11.42 -14.04 -14.30
CA LEU A 208 -11.19 -12.87 -13.43
C LEU A 208 -12.47 -12.15 -13.04
N THR A 209 -13.40 -12.01 -14.00
CA THR A 209 -14.67 -11.33 -13.76
C THR A 209 -15.56 -12.14 -12.85
N GLU A 210 -15.58 -13.46 -12.99
CA GLU A 210 -16.41 -14.34 -12.16
C GLU A 210 -15.95 -14.37 -10.69
N LEU A 211 -14.63 -14.46 -10.45
CA LEU A 211 -14.07 -14.45 -9.09
C LEU A 211 -14.19 -13.08 -8.41
N GLN A 212 -14.01 -11.98 -9.16
CA GLN A 212 -14.21 -10.63 -8.64
C GLN A 212 -15.68 -10.41 -8.26
N ASN A 213 -16.61 -10.84 -9.12
CA ASN A 213 -18.04 -10.76 -8.84
C ASN A 213 -18.45 -11.60 -7.62
N ASP A 214 -17.90 -12.81 -7.44
CA ASP A 214 -18.15 -13.64 -6.26
C ASP A 214 -17.63 -12.97 -4.97
N LEU A 215 -16.42 -12.39 -5.02
CA LEU A 215 -15.84 -11.71 -3.87
C LEU A 215 -16.63 -10.44 -3.50
N GLU A 216 -17.00 -9.63 -4.49
CA GLU A 216 -17.85 -8.45 -4.30
C GLU A 216 -19.24 -8.83 -3.75
N ALA A 217 -19.83 -9.92 -4.25
CA ALA A 217 -21.11 -10.44 -3.74
C ALA A 217 -21.02 -10.91 -2.28
N ARG A 218 -19.92 -11.58 -1.90
CA ARG A 218 -19.66 -12.00 -0.51
C ARG A 218 -19.46 -10.79 0.41
N PHE A 219 -18.68 -9.80 -0.02
CA PHE A 219 -18.51 -8.55 0.74
C PHE A 219 -19.83 -7.79 0.88
N ALA A 220 -20.62 -7.68 -0.18
CA ALA A 220 -21.92 -7.02 -0.15
C ALA A 220 -22.94 -7.74 0.75
N THR A 221 -22.87 -9.07 0.81
CA THR A 221 -23.71 -9.88 1.71
C THR A 221 -23.30 -9.67 3.16
N SER A 222 -22.00 -9.78 3.46
CA SER A 222 -21.46 -9.53 4.81
C SER A 222 -21.74 -8.10 5.29
N LEU A 223 -21.64 -7.10 4.41
CA LEU A 223 -21.94 -5.70 4.75
C LEU A 223 -23.42 -5.52 5.10
N ARG A 224 -24.33 -6.16 4.36
CA ARG A 224 -25.78 -6.12 4.65
C ARG A 224 -26.12 -6.79 5.98
N GLU A 225 -25.49 -7.90 6.30
CA GLU A 225 -25.67 -8.56 7.61
C GLU A 225 -25.21 -7.67 8.76
N GLU A 226 -24.07 -7.01 8.64
CA GLU A 226 -23.59 -6.09 9.69
C GLU A 226 -24.44 -4.83 9.79
N GLN A 227 -24.89 -4.26 8.67
CA GLN A 227 -25.85 -3.15 8.69
C GLN A 227 -27.15 -3.55 9.41
N SER A 228 -27.63 -4.78 9.20
CA SER A 228 -28.80 -5.30 9.90
C SER A 228 -28.56 -5.46 11.41
N LYS A 229 -27.39 -5.97 11.83
CA LYS A 229 -27.01 -6.07 13.25
C LYS A 229 -26.89 -4.70 13.91
N CYS A 230 -26.26 -3.73 13.23
CA CYS A 230 -26.17 -2.35 13.71
C CYS A 230 -27.56 -1.73 13.88
N LEU A 231 -28.45 -1.91 12.91
CA LEU A 231 -29.84 -1.43 13.02
C LEU A 231 -30.57 -2.07 14.22
N ALA A 232 -30.42 -3.38 14.42
CA ALA A 232 -31.02 -4.08 15.54
C ALA A 232 -30.48 -3.58 16.89
N LEU A 233 -29.18 -3.27 16.98
CA LEU A 233 -28.56 -2.68 18.16
C LEU A 233 -29.06 -1.25 18.41
N THR A 234 -29.17 -0.42 17.38
CA THR A 234 -29.71 0.94 17.49
C THR A 234 -31.16 0.92 17.96
N GLN A 235 -31.99 0.03 17.42
CA GLN A 235 -33.36 -0.13 17.88
C GLN A 235 -33.42 -0.55 19.35
N LYS A 236 -32.58 -1.50 19.75
CA LYS A 236 -32.50 -1.96 21.14
C LYS A 236 -32.06 -0.84 22.10
N ILE A 237 -31.16 0.05 21.67
CA ILE A 237 -30.76 1.23 22.44
C ILE A 237 -31.95 2.19 22.59
N GLN A 238 -32.68 2.49 21.51
CA GLN A 238 -33.87 3.33 21.58
C GLN A 238 -34.95 2.75 22.51
N ASP A 239 -35.20 1.45 22.44
CA ASP A 239 -36.17 0.78 23.31
C ASP A 239 -35.77 0.90 24.79
N MET A 240 -34.48 0.75 25.10
CA MET A 240 -33.96 0.93 26.47
C MET A 240 -34.06 2.38 26.93
N GLU A 241 -33.76 3.35 26.07
CA GLU A 241 -33.89 4.78 26.39
C GLU A 241 -35.35 5.15 26.67
N GLN A 242 -36.28 4.65 25.87
CA GLN A 242 -37.70 4.89 26.06
C GLN A 242 -38.24 4.22 27.34
N ALA A 243 -37.81 2.99 27.64
CA ALA A 243 -38.14 2.32 28.89
C ALA A 243 -37.61 3.09 30.10
N HIS A 244 -36.38 3.60 30.03
CA HIS A 244 -35.79 4.44 31.08
C HIS A 244 -36.54 5.76 31.24
N HIS A 245 -36.92 6.42 30.14
CA HIS A 245 -37.70 7.65 30.18
C HIS A 245 -39.06 7.45 30.85
N ASN A 246 -39.78 6.39 30.48
CA ASN A 246 -41.08 6.05 31.08
C ASN A 246 -40.95 5.76 32.57
N LYS A 247 -39.91 5.04 32.99
CA LYS A 247 -39.64 4.77 34.41
C LYS A 247 -39.41 6.06 35.19
N LEU A 248 -38.58 6.96 34.66
CA LEU A 248 -38.31 8.26 35.28
C LEU A 248 -39.57 9.13 35.39
N GLN A 249 -40.46 9.08 34.39
CA GLN A 249 -41.72 9.81 34.42
C GLN A 249 -42.68 9.27 35.48
N ASN A 250 -42.77 7.93 35.62
CA ASN A 250 -43.55 7.31 36.70
C ASN A 250 -43.00 7.67 38.08
N GLU A 251 -41.69 7.61 38.29
CA GLU A 251 -41.07 8.00 39.57
C GLU A 251 -41.34 9.48 39.92
N LYS A 252 -41.41 10.37 38.91
CA LYS A 252 -41.80 11.78 39.12
C LYS A 252 -43.26 11.91 39.52
N LEU A 253 -44.17 11.15 38.90
CA LEU A 253 -45.59 11.15 39.23
C LEU A 253 -45.84 10.60 40.64
N GLU A 254 -45.16 9.52 41.02
CA GLU A 254 -45.23 8.96 42.38
C GLU A 254 -44.72 9.96 43.43
N LYS A 255 -43.60 10.63 43.18
CA LYS A 255 -43.09 11.68 44.07
C LYS A 255 -44.05 12.85 44.21
N ALA A 256 -44.69 13.27 43.12
CA ALA A 256 -45.67 14.36 43.16
C ALA A 256 -46.92 13.97 43.96
N ALA A 257 -47.40 12.73 43.81
CA ALA A 257 -48.51 12.21 44.61
C ALA A 257 -48.15 12.15 46.10
N LEU A 258 -46.98 11.63 46.44
CA LEU A 258 -46.51 11.56 47.83
C LEU A 258 -46.39 12.96 48.47
N ASN A 259 -45.93 13.94 47.70
CA ASN A 259 -45.79 15.32 48.18
C ASN A 259 -47.16 15.98 48.43
N SER A 260 -48.14 15.71 47.54
CA SER A 260 -49.52 16.14 47.74
C SER A 260 -50.14 15.52 49.00
N ASP A 261 -49.89 14.24 49.26
CA ASP A 261 -50.39 13.56 50.47
C ASP A 261 -49.78 14.15 51.75
N ILE A 262 -48.48 14.48 51.72
CA ILE A 262 -47.78 15.14 52.83
C ILE A 262 -48.41 16.53 53.10
N GLU A 263 -48.68 17.32 52.07
CA GLU A 263 -49.31 18.64 52.20
C GLU A 263 -50.72 18.53 52.82
N ILE A 264 -51.52 17.54 52.40
CA ILE A 264 -52.85 17.28 52.96
C ILE A 264 -52.75 16.91 54.46
N LEU A 265 -51.82 16.03 54.83
CA LEU A 265 -51.63 15.62 56.23
C LEU A 265 -51.16 16.79 57.12
N GLN A 266 -50.29 17.66 56.60
CA GLN A 266 -49.84 18.86 57.32
C GLN A 266 -50.98 19.87 57.53
N GLN A 267 -51.86 20.06 56.54
CA GLN A 267 -53.05 20.91 56.69
C GLN A 267 -54.03 20.35 57.71
N GLN A 268 -54.24 19.03 57.72
CA GLN A 268 -55.10 18.37 58.71
C GLN A 268 -54.53 18.45 60.13
N SER A 269 -53.21 18.30 60.31
CA SER A 269 -52.60 18.45 61.64
C SER A 269 -52.64 19.89 62.14
N ALA A 270 -52.45 20.89 61.25
CA ALA A 270 -52.56 22.30 61.59
C ALA A 270 -54.00 22.70 61.99
N ALA A 271 -55.01 22.10 61.34
CA ALA A 271 -56.41 22.29 61.69
C ALA A 271 -56.77 21.68 63.06
N GLN A 272 -56.20 20.52 63.41
CA GLN A 272 -56.41 19.87 64.72
C GLN A 272 -55.67 20.55 65.88
N ALA A 273 -54.55 21.24 65.61
CA ALA A 273 -53.81 22.01 66.62
C ALA A 273 -54.42 23.39 66.95
N SER A 274 -55.45 23.81 66.20
CA SER A 274 -56.12 25.12 66.33
C SER A 274 -57.49 25.06 67.02
N THR A 275 -57.89 23.90 67.53
CA THR A 275 -59.10 23.65 68.34
C THR A 275 -58.72 23.23 69.75
#